data_AF-A0A5B0QV85-F1
#
_entry.id   AF-A0A5B0QV85-F1
#
_cell.length_a   1.000
_cell.length_b   1.000
_cell.length_c   1.000
_cell.angle_alpha   90.00
_cell.angle_beta   90.00
_cell.angle_gamma   90.00
#
_symmetry.space_group_name_H-M   'P 1'
#
loop_
_entity.id
_entity.type
_entity.pdbx_description
1 polymer ?
#
loop_
_entity_poly.entity_id
_entity_poly.type
_entity_poly.pdbx_seq_one_letter_code
_entity_poly.pdbx_strand_id
1 'polypeptide(L)'
;MKMKQLPGFLSFLDEYPMTKKYNKREMGPLIVVASVVVLVALLVFNVFTQGKVEKSEPFISTRFLDKSILEGGEHVTCQPALLKVDDNFFMVIPPDKNEAPMTSVEDFQIATHSSMSFKWTLVEVGDQPNTGSRKAATGFFYRGEIINCTANFVKSTYQFQDANMQYIFCGTCLIGNNTLKAKFCNSLSAVSDDLFRKSTGQFWLSAENIYRGFDTFHPQLAIPLYKLPLSAFPPNYTEFQEDYYRSYKPTISPRDISEMGMWLGGLSLIPATQLSRYDIKFPPQPLPPPPQGTIFMDNSTQPTSFFDAFNTSYHTSCQNQFCSFFRITVNGIGPIVPFGSHDKTLGTIPEALSSVFNHSLSFNVWIMDLAADDLHRKTIGATYLCTKTTKVWLPVLKILSVTMGSSAGVFSAISSYVIVAFARQYDRRKENQKIDQATQTKIDTLDNQNVDIV
;
A
#
# COMPACT_ATOMS: atom_id res chain seq x y z
N MET A 1 30.14 -65.34 21.11
CA MET A 1 29.66 -64.08 20.53
C MET A 1 30.86 -63.37 19.91
N LYS A 2 31.03 -63.45 18.58
CA LYS A 2 32.18 -62.85 17.86
C LYS A 2 31.90 -61.35 17.69
N MET A 3 32.71 -60.49 18.31
CA MET A 3 32.75 -59.07 17.96
C MET A 3 33.21 -58.95 16.51
N LYS A 4 32.39 -58.29 15.68
CA LYS A 4 32.71 -57.96 14.29
C LYS A 4 33.94 -57.03 14.30
N GLN A 5 35.01 -57.47 13.64
CA GLN A 5 36.12 -56.59 13.28
C GLN A 5 35.59 -55.46 12.40
N LEU A 6 35.90 -54.21 12.76
CA LEU A 6 35.67 -53.07 11.89
C LEU A 6 36.50 -53.24 10.60
N PRO A 7 36.00 -52.79 9.43
CA PRO A 7 36.72 -52.87 8.17
C PRO A 7 38.10 -52.20 8.29
N GLY A 8 39.12 -52.74 7.61
CA GLY A 8 40.54 -52.39 7.81
C GLY A 8 40.87 -50.89 7.72
N PHE A 9 40.04 -50.08 7.06
CA PHE A 9 40.14 -48.62 7.07
C PHE A 9 39.91 -48.00 8.45
N LEU A 10 39.12 -48.62 9.34
CA LEU A 10 38.77 -48.15 10.69
C LEU A 10 39.55 -48.88 11.80
N SER A 11 40.50 -49.76 11.44
CA SER A 11 41.36 -50.48 12.42
C SER A 11 42.28 -49.57 13.25
N PHE A 12 42.36 -48.28 12.90
CA PHE A 12 43.10 -47.28 13.67
C PHE A 12 42.34 -46.78 14.91
N LEU A 13 41.05 -47.09 15.04
CA LEU A 13 40.19 -46.68 16.16
C LEU A 13 40.44 -47.46 17.46
N ASP A 14 41.00 -48.67 17.37
CA ASP A 14 41.17 -49.57 18.52
C ASP A 14 42.40 -49.26 19.39
N GLU A 15 43.23 -48.27 19.05
CA GLU A 15 44.48 -47.99 19.78
C GLU A 15 44.48 -46.62 20.48
N TYR A 16 43.92 -46.59 21.69
CA TYR A 16 44.36 -45.70 22.77
C TYR A 16 45.21 -46.53 23.76
N PRO A 17 46.43 -46.11 24.17
CA PRO A 17 46.78 -44.72 24.47
C PRO A 17 47.98 -44.12 23.69
N MET A 18 48.06 -42.80 23.81
CA MET A 18 48.98 -41.82 23.19
C MET A 18 50.48 -41.94 23.57
N THR A 19 50.98 -43.10 23.95
CA THR A 19 52.32 -43.25 24.58
C THR A 19 53.37 -44.01 23.76
N LYS A 20 53.03 -44.54 22.58
CA LYS A 20 54.00 -45.26 21.73
C LYS A 20 54.90 -44.27 20.98
N LYS A 21 56.22 -44.34 21.19
CA LYS A 21 57.21 -43.49 20.50
C LYS A 21 57.19 -43.79 19.00
N TYR A 22 57.12 -42.74 18.17
CA TYR A 22 57.28 -42.87 16.71
C TYR A 22 58.68 -43.39 16.40
N ASN A 23 58.79 -44.31 15.45
CA ASN A 23 60.06 -44.94 15.11
C ASN A 23 61.00 -43.97 14.36
N LYS A 24 60.46 -42.89 13.79
CA LYS A 24 61.21 -41.89 13.01
C LYS A 24 61.19 -40.50 13.65
N ARG A 25 62.37 -39.88 13.68
CA ARG A 25 62.58 -38.52 14.20
C ARG A 25 61.91 -37.43 13.35
N GLU A 26 61.65 -37.69 12.08
CA GLU A 26 61.03 -36.77 11.11
C GLU A 26 59.50 -36.66 11.20
N MET A 27 58.84 -37.58 11.92
CA MET A 27 57.38 -37.58 12.04
C MET A 27 56.84 -36.44 12.89
N GLY A 28 57.60 -36.02 13.91
CA GLY A 28 57.26 -34.84 14.72
C GLY A 28 57.13 -33.58 13.87
N PRO A 29 58.18 -33.18 13.10
CA PRO A 29 58.11 -32.04 12.19
C PRO A 29 56.96 -32.12 11.17
N LEU A 30 56.69 -33.29 10.59
CA LEU A 30 55.64 -33.45 9.57
C LEU A 30 54.22 -33.28 10.16
N ILE A 31 53.97 -33.82 11.36
CA ILE A 31 52.71 -33.61 12.08
C ILE A 31 52.53 -32.13 12.42
N VAL A 32 53.59 -31.43 12.82
CA VAL A 32 53.56 -29.99 13.10
C VAL A 32 53.21 -29.20 11.84
N VAL A 33 53.87 -29.45 10.71
CA VAL A 33 53.59 -28.75 9.45
C VAL A 33 52.16 -28.99 8.97
N ALA A 34 51.68 -30.23 8.98
CA ALA A 34 50.30 -30.55 8.60
C ALA A 34 49.28 -29.87 9.51
N SER A 35 49.56 -29.83 10.82
CA SER A 35 48.72 -29.16 11.80
C SER A 35 48.66 -27.65 11.55
N VAL A 36 49.79 -27.01 11.25
CA VAL A 36 49.83 -25.58 10.92
C VAL A 36 49.01 -25.28 9.66
N VAL A 37 49.13 -26.09 8.61
CA VAL A 37 48.36 -25.90 7.36
C VAL A 37 46.85 -26.00 7.61
N VAL A 38 46.41 -27.02 8.35
CA VAL A 38 44.99 -27.19 8.70
C VAL A 38 44.49 -26.03 9.55
N LEU A 39 45.27 -25.60 10.54
CA LEU A 39 44.90 -24.47 11.39
C LEU A 39 44.75 -23.17 10.58
N VAL A 40 45.71 -22.88 9.68
CA VAL A 40 45.66 -21.71 8.81
C VAL A 40 44.44 -21.77 7.88
N ALA A 41 44.16 -22.91 7.27
CA ALA A 41 43.00 -23.08 6.40
C ALA A 41 41.68 -22.87 7.15
N LEU A 42 41.55 -23.40 8.37
CA LEU A 42 40.37 -23.21 9.21
C LEU A 42 40.21 -21.75 9.65
N LEU A 43 41.30 -21.08 10.01
CA LEU A 43 41.28 -19.66 10.36
C LEU A 43 40.81 -18.81 9.17
N VAL A 44 41.38 -19.02 7.98
CA VAL A 44 40.98 -18.30 6.76
C VAL A 44 39.50 -18.56 6.45
N PHE A 45 39.06 -19.81 6.49
CA PHE A 45 37.66 -20.16 6.24
C PHE A 45 36.71 -19.49 7.24
N ASN A 46 37.03 -19.52 8.54
CA ASN A 46 36.19 -18.91 9.57
C ASN A 46 36.20 -17.38 9.51
N VAL A 47 37.31 -16.74 9.12
CA VAL A 47 37.35 -15.28 8.88
C VAL A 47 36.40 -14.89 7.76
N PHE A 48 36.39 -15.62 6.64
CA PHE A 48 35.53 -15.29 5.50
C PHE A 48 34.05 -15.62 5.74
N THR A 49 33.75 -16.67 6.50
CA THR A 49 32.36 -17.11 6.74
C THR A 49 31.72 -16.44 7.96
N GLN A 50 32.49 -16.12 9.01
CA GLN A 50 31.97 -15.59 10.28
C GLN A 50 32.49 -14.17 10.62
N GLY A 51 33.43 -13.63 9.84
CA GLY A 51 33.99 -12.30 10.11
C GLY A 51 33.07 -11.13 9.73
N LYS A 52 31.98 -11.41 9.00
CA LYS A 52 30.96 -10.42 8.64
C LYS A 52 29.68 -10.68 9.42
N VAL A 53 29.07 -9.60 9.90
CA VAL A 53 27.76 -9.62 10.56
C VAL A 53 26.79 -8.73 9.78
N GLU A 54 25.52 -9.12 9.79
CA GLU A 54 24.46 -8.28 9.26
C GLU A 54 24.15 -7.16 10.25
N LYS A 55 24.35 -5.92 9.82
CA LYS A 55 23.94 -4.72 10.55
C LYS A 55 22.61 -4.26 9.98
N SER A 56 21.61 -4.11 10.84
CA SER A 56 20.28 -3.64 10.48
C SER A 56 20.07 -2.24 11.05
N GLU A 57 19.66 -1.29 10.21
CA GLU A 57 19.36 0.09 10.60
C GLU A 57 17.93 0.43 10.17
N PRO A 58 17.03 0.76 11.12
CA PRO A 58 15.67 1.16 10.79
C PRO A 58 15.63 2.63 10.36
N PHE A 59 14.76 2.94 9.39
CA PHE A 59 14.47 4.31 8.95
C PHE A 59 13.01 4.41 8.49
N ILE A 60 12.49 5.63 8.41
CA ILE A 60 11.14 5.91 7.90
C ILE A 60 11.26 6.28 6.42
N SER A 61 10.37 5.73 5.60
CA SER A 61 10.23 6.10 4.19
C SER A 61 8.80 6.50 3.85
N THR A 62 8.64 7.40 2.89
CA THR A 62 7.36 7.75 2.25
C THR A 62 7.02 6.84 1.08
N ARG A 63 7.93 5.94 0.68
CA ARG A 63 7.74 4.98 -0.41
C ARG A 63 7.85 3.55 0.12
N PHE A 64 7.01 2.66 -0.38
CA PHE A 64 7.11 1.24 -0.04
C PHE A 64 8.17 0.57 -0.91
N LEU A 65 9.09 -0.17 -0.27
CA LEU A 65 10.16 -0.90 -0.94
C LEU A 65 10.15 -2.35 -0.47
N ASP A 66 9.98 -3.27 -1.42
CA ASP A 66 10.07 -4.71 -1.16
C ASP A 66 11.32 -5.27 -1.83
N LYS A 67 12.30 -5.66 -1.01
CA LYS A 67 13.55 -6.32 -1.42
C LYS A 67 14.34 -5.53 -2.48
N SER A 68 14.40 -4.21 -2.35
CA SER A 68 15.26 -3.40 -3.21
C SER A 68 16.73 -3.54 -2.82
N ILE A 69 17.60 -3.61 -3.82
CA ILE A 69 19.05 -3.60 -3.66
C ILE A 69 19.53 -2.22 -4.13
N LEU A 70 20.09 -1.43 -3.21
CA LEU A 70 20.74 -0.16 -3.54
C LEU A 70 22.07 -0.41 -4.26
N GLU A 71 22.56 0.56 -5.03
CA GLU A 71 23.85 0.46 -5.77
C GLU A 71 25.05 0.10 -4.87
N GLY A 72 24.96 0.38 -3.56
CA GLY A 72 25.95 -0.01 -2.54
C GLY A 72 25.88 -1.46 -2.05
N GLY A 73 25.01 -2.31 -2.61
CA GLY A 73 24.82 -3.70 -2.16
C GLY A 73 24.02 -3.82 -0.86
N GLU A 74 23.28 -2.78 -0.50
CA GLU A 74 22.47 -2.70 0.71
C GLU A 74 21.07 -3.22 0.41
N HIS A 75 20.57 -4.11 1.26
CA HIS A 75 19.23 -4.67 1.10
C HIS A 75 18.24 -3.88 1.95
N VAL A 76 17.20 -3.33 1.32
CA VAL A 76 16.15 -2.58 2.00
C VAL A 76 14.84 -3.36 1.95
N THR A 77 14.17 -3.43 3.09
CA THR A 77 12.86 -4.05 3.23
C THR A 77 11.95 -3.17 4.08
N CYS A 78 10.74 -2.89 3.61
CA CYS A 78 9.75 -2.09 4.32
C CYS A 78 8.59 -2.94 4.84
N GLN A 79 8.11 -2.58 6.02
CA GLN A 79 6.86 -3.11 6.55
C GLN A 79 5.68 -2.35 5.93
N PRO A 80 4.58 -3.03 5.57
CA PRO A 80 3.39 -2.37 5.06
C PRO A 80 2.78 -1.45 6.11
N ALA A 81 2.20 -0.33 5.66
CA ALA A 81 1.48 0.58 6.53
C ALA A 81 0.09 0.00 6.84
N LEU A 82 -0.34 0.08 8.10
CA LEU A 82 -1.70 -0.30 8.48
C LEU A 82 -2.63 0.89 8.27
N LEU A 83 -3.61 0.74 7.38
CA LEU A 83 -4.71 1.69 7.20
C LEU A 83 -5.97 1.13 7.86
N LYS A 84 -6.61 1.92 8.71
CA LYS A 84 -7.84 1.58 9.43
C LYS A 84 -9.00 2.45 8.99
N VAL A 85 -10.21 1.94 9.16
CA VAL A 85 -11.41 2.76 9.03
C VAL A 85 -11.29 3.96 9.99
N ASP A 86 -11.71 5.12 9.49
CA ASP A 86 -11.57 6.46 10.09
C ASP A 86 -10.16 7.08 10.04
N ASP A 87 -9.15 6.37 9.49
CA ASP A 87 -7.86 6.99 9.23
C ASP A 87 -7.97 8.04 8.13
N ASN A 88 -7.32 9.18 8.36
CA ASN A 88 -7.26 10.30 7.42
C ASN A 88 -5.90 10.33 6.71
N PHE A 89 -5.90 10.54 5.40
CA PHE A 89 -4.70 10.59 4.58
C PHE A 89 -4.89 11.53 3.38
N PHE A 90 -3.78 11.84 2.72
CA PHE A 90 -3.75 12.57 1.47
C PHE A 90 -3.28 11.66 0.36
N MET A 91 -3.75 11.91 -0.86
CA MET A 91 -3.21 11.23 -2.03
C MET A 91 -1.89 11.86 -2.45
N VAL A 92 -0.99 11.01 -2.94
CA VAL A 92 0.32 11.43 -3.43
C VAL A 92 0.52 10.97 -4.87
N ILE A 93 1.26 11.77 -5.64
CA ILE A 93 1.59 11.44 -7.02
C ILE A 93 2.56 10.25 -7.00
N PRO A 94 2.27 9.16 -7.73
CA PRO A 94 3.18 8.03 -7.80
C PRO A 94 4.47 8.47 -8.49
N PRO A 95 5.63 7.92 -8.09
CA PRO A 95 6.90 8.24 -8.73
C PRO A 95 6.92 7.88 -10.21
N ASP A 96 7.57 8.70 -11.02
CA ASP A 96 7.66 8.44 -12.45
C ASP A 96 8.54 7.20 -12.69
N LYS A 97 8.14 6.34 -13.63
CA LYS A 97 8.88 5.11 -13.96
C LYS A 97 10.27 5.40 -14.54
N ASN A 98 10.47 6.63 -15.01
CA ASN A 98 11.73 7.13 -15.57
C ASN A 98 12.59 7.89 -14.55
N GLU A 99 12.19 7.98 -13.28
CA GLU A 99 13.06 8.50 -12.22
C GLU A 99 14.32 7.63 -12.16
N ALA A 100 15.49 8.29 -12.08
CA ALA A 100 16.78 7.62 -11.99
C ALA A 100 16.77 6.59 -10.84
N PRO A 101 17.49 5.45 -10.98
CA PRO A 101 17.60 4.48 -9.91
C PRO A 101 18.05 5.18 -8.62
N MET A 102 17.24 5.08 -7.58
CA MET A 102 17.49 5.75 -6.31
C MET A 102 18.81 5.25 -5.73
N THR A 103 19.71 6.20 -5.45
CA THR A 103 21.11 5.90 -5.11
C THR A 103 21.36 5.87 -3.60
N SER A 104 20.47 6.47 -2.81
CA SER A 104 20.67 6.70 -1.38
C SER A 104 19.40 6.50 -0.54
N VAL A 105 19.55 6.44 0.79
CA VAL A 105 18.41 6.31 1.72
C VAL A 105 17.66 7.63 1.85
N GLU A 106 18.37 8.73 1.70
CA GLU A 106 17.88 10.10 1.71
C GLU A 106 16.88 10.33 0.58
N ASP A 107 17.08 9.69 -0.57
CA ASP A 107 16.14 9.72 -1.71
C ASP A 107 14.77 9.13 -1.33
N PHE A 108 14.72 8.20 -0.38
CA PHE A 108 13.48 7.59 0.13
C PHE A 108 12.75 8.43 1.19
N GLN A 109 13.38 9.52 1.64
CA GLN A 109 12.82 10.49 2.58
C GLN A 109 12.30 11.75 1.87
N ILE A 110 12.53 11.89 0.56
CA ILE A 110 12.02 13.02 -0.21
C ILE A 110 10.49 13.03 -0.14
N ALA A 111 9.94 14.21 0.14
CA ALA A 111 8.51 14.46 0.22
C ALA A 111 7.84 14.05 -1.09
N THR A 112 6.95 13.07 -1.03
CA THR A 112 6.04 12.75 -2.12
C THR A 112 5.13 13.96 -2.36
N HIS A 113 5.09 14.45 -3.60
CA HIS A 113 4.23 15.58 -3.94
C HIS A 113 2.76 15.20 -3.79
N SER A 114 2.05 15.91 -2.91
CA SER A 114 0.59 15.88 -2.78
C SER A 114 0.02 17.22 -3.22
N SER A 115 -1.15 17.20 -3.85
CA SER A 115 -1.94 18.41 -4.09
C SER A 115 -2.43 19.04 -2.77
N MET A 116 -2.54 18.21 -1.71
CA MET A 116 -3.17 18.52 -0.42
C MET A 116 -4.58 19.12 -0.52
N SER A 117 -5.25 18.93 -1.67
CA SER A 117 -6.56 19.52 -1.94
C SER A 117 -7.70 18.79 -1.22
N PHE A 118 -7.57 17.48 -1.00
CA PHE A 118 -8.59 16.66 -0.35
C PHE A 118 -8.00 15.80 0.76
N LYS A 119 -8.64 15.84 1.93
CA LYS A 119 -8.36 14.96 3.08
C LYS A 119 -9.28 13.75 3.00
N TRP A 120 -8.73 12.60 2.65
CA TRP A 120 -9.49 11.37 2.46
C TRP A 120 -9.58 10.58 3.76
N THR A 121 -10.75 10.03 4.02
CA THR A 121 -11.02 9.14 5.14
C THR A 121 -11.39 7.77 4.61
N LEU A 122 -10.77 6.71 5.14
CA LEU A 122 -11.20 5.34 4.85
C LEU A 122 -12.50 5.04 5.60
N VAL A 123 -13.58 4.78 4.87
CA VAL A 123 -14.92 4.57 5.46
C VAL A 123 -15.32 3.10 5.46
N GLU A 124 -14.89 2.35 4.45
CA GLU A 124 -15.30 0.95 4.30
C GLU A 124 -14.22 0.14 3.59
N VAL A 125 -14.00 -1.09 4.04
CA VAL A 125 -13.14 -2.08 3.38
C VAL A 125 -13.96 -3.34 3.16
N GLY A 126 -14.05 -3.77 1.90
CA GLY A 126 -14.71 -5.00 1.50
C GLY A 126 -13.84 -5.84 0.59
N ASP A 127 -14.12 -7.15 0.58
CA ASP A 127 -13.58 -8.06 -0.43
C ASP A 127 -14.34 -7.88 -1.76
N GLN A 128 -13.74 -8.33 -2.87
CA GLN A 128 -14.26 -8.22 -4.24
C GLN A 128 -15.79 -8.40 -4.38
N PRO A 129 -16.42 -7.76 -5.39
CA PRO A 129 -17.87 -7.85 -5.63
C PRO A 129 -18.40 -9.28 -5.89
N ASN A 130 -17.54 -10.26 -6.18
CA ASN A 130 -17.94 -11.63 -6.56
C ASN A 130 -17.72 -12.69 -5.47
N THR A 131 -17.17 -12.34 -4.31
CA THR A 131 -17.00 -13.27 -3.20
C THR A 131 -18.06 -12.95 -2.15
N GLY A 132 -19.09 -13.80 -2.09
CA GLY A 132 -20.23 -13.65 -1.18
C GLY A 132 -19.79 -13.25 0.23
N SER A 133 -20.33 -12.11 0.67
CA SER A 133 -20.40 -11.59 2.04
C SER A 133 -19.43 -12.23 3.04
N ARG A 134 -18.26 -11.62 3.24
CA ARG A 134 -17.49 -11.79 4.48
C ARG A 134 -16.99 -10.44 4.98
N LYS A 135 -17.37 -10.17 6.25
CA LYS A 135 -16.91 -9.17 7.21
C LYS A 135 -16.22 -7.94 6.63
N ALA A 136 -16.89 -6.79 6.72
CA ALA A 136 -16.26 -5.48 6.63
C ALA A 136 -14.98 -5.48 7.49
N ALA A 137 -13.83 -5.39 6.85
CA ALA A 137 -12.56 -5.35 7.56
C ALA A 137 -12.41 -3.95 8.16
N THR A 138 -11.91 -3.85 9.39
CA THR A 138 -11.66 -2.56 10.05
C THR A 138 -10.41 -1.86 9.51
N GLY A 139 -9.73 -2.45 8.51
CA GLY A 139 -8.50 -1.95 7.93
C GLY A 139 -7.78 -2.99 7.06
N PHE A 140 -6.69 -2.56 6.40
CA PHE A 140 -5.83 -3.42 5.59
C PHE A 140 -4.37 -2.93 5.62
N PHE A 141 -3.44 -3.82 5.23
CA PHE A 141 -2.03 -3.49 5.10
C PHE A 141 -1.75 -2.98 3.68
N TYR A 142 -1.34 -1.72 3.57
CA TYR A 142 -1.03 -1.05 2.31
C TYR A 142 0.47 -1.12 2.00
N ARG A 143 0.80 -1.34 0.72
CA ARG A 143 2.17 -1.56 0.22
C ARG A 143 2.52 -0.57 -0.90
N GLY A 144 1.93 0.63 -0.89
CA GLY A 144 2.23 1.66 -1.88
C GLY A 144 1.69 1.37 -3.27
N GLU A 145 0.68 0.50 -3.41
CA GLU A 145 0.08 0.19 -4.71
C GLU A 145 -0.68 1.40 -5.29
N ILE A 146 -0.59 1.59 -6.60
CA ILE A 146 -1.41 2.57 -7.32
C ILE A 146 -2.88 2.14 -7.23
N ILE A 147 -3.74 3.04 -6.78
CA ILE A 147 -5.16 2.76 -6.60
C ILE A 147 -5.95 3.17 -7.85
N ASN A 148 -6.91 2.34 -8.24
CA ASN A 148 -7.85 2.64 -9.32
C ASN A 148 -9.21 2.96 -8.71
N CYS A 149 -9.57 4.24 -8.71
CA CYS A 149 -10.79 4.72 -8.07
C CYS A 149 -11.83 5.19 -9.08
N THR A 150 -13.09 5.07 -8.68
CA THR A 150 -14.23 5.71 -9.32
C THR A 150 -14.85 6.67 -8.32
N ALA A 151 -15.25 7.86 -8.75
CA ALA A 151 -16.03 8.76 -7.93
C ALA A 151 -17.51 8.36 -8.03
N ASN A 152 -18.17 8.10 -6.90
CA ASN A 152 -19.52 7.53 -6.90
C ASN A 152 -20.59 8.46 -6.34
N PHE A 153 -20.18 9.46 -5.58
CA PHE A 153 -21.11 10.29 -4.84
C PHE A 153 -20.51 11.67 -4.55
N VAL A 154 -21.32 12.70 -4.76
CA VAL A 154 -21.06 14.05 -4.27
C VAL A 154 -22.33 14.63 -3.67
N LYS A 155 -22.18 15.31 -2.54
CA LYS A 155 -23.21 16.04 -1.83
C LYS A 155 -22.69 17.45 -1.58
N SER A 156 -23.52 18.43 -1.88
CA SER A 156 -23.36 19.82 -1.45
C SER A 156 -24.57 20.25 -0.63
N THR A 157 -24.34 21.05 0.40
CA THR A 157 -25.39 21.64 1.22
C THR A 157 -25.00 23.04 1.64
N TYR A 158 -25.89 23.99 1.39
CA TYR A 158 -25.76 25.39 1.81
C TYR A 158 -26.82 25.75 2.81
N GLN A 159 -26.40 26.38 3.90
CA GLN A 159 -27.28 26.94 4.92
C GLN A 159 -27.25 28.46 4.79
N PHE A 160 -28.36 29.06 4.38
CA PHE A 160 -28.47 30.49 4.10
C PHE A 160 -28.36 31.34 5.38
N GLN A 161 -28.77 30.81 6.53
CA GLN A 161 -28.76 31.56 7.81
C GLN A 161 -27.34 31.84 8.30
N ASP A 162 -26.46 30.84 8.21
CA ASP A 162 -25.09 30.90 8.75
C ASP A 162 -24.04 31.09 7.65
N ALA A 163 -24.47 31.22 6.39
CA ALA A 163 -23.61 31.14 5.20
C ALA A 163 -22.67 29.93 5.25
N ASN A 164 -23.18 28.80 5.77
CA ASN A 164 -22.40 27.60 6.03
C ASN A 164 -22.48 26.61 4.87
N MET A 165 -21.34 25.98 4.61
CA MET A 165 -21.07 25.14 3.44
C MET A 165 -20.62 23.77 3.91
N GLN A 166 -21.23 22.73 3.36
CA GLN A 166 -20.84 21.35 3.60
C GLN A 166 -20.74 20.57 2.30
N TYR A 167 -19.62 19.86 2.12
CA TYR A 167 -19.48 18.88 1.05
C TYR A 167 -19.10 17.53 1.59
N ILE A 168 -19.63 16.53 0.92
CA ILE A 168 -19.19 15.16 1.07
C ILE A 168 -18.99 14.61 -0.32
N PHE A 169 -17.79 14.11 -0.58
CA PHE A 169 -17.49 13.34 -1.77
C PHE A 169 -17.10 11.93 -1.33
N CYS A 170 -17.50 10.91 -2.08
CA CYS A 170 -16.99 9.56 -1.89
C CYS A 170 -16.63 8.88 -3.21
N GLY A 171 -15.53 8.14 -3.17
CA GLY A 171 -15.09 7.27 -4.24
C GLY A 171 -14.83 5.85 -3.76
N THR A 172 -14.94 4.91 -4.69
CA THR A 172 -14.65 3.50 -4.47
C THR A 172 -13.40 3.13 -5.25
N CYS A 173 -12.44 2.55 -4.56
CA CYS A 173 -11.11 2.21 -5.06
C CYS A 173 -10.88 0.70 -5.05
N LEU A 174 -10.21 0.22 -6.09
CA LEU A 174 -9.68 -1.12 -6.20
C LEU A 174 -8.17 -1.09 -5.94
N ILE A 175 -7.71 -1.94 -5.02
CA ILE A 175 -6.33 -1.98 -4.52
C ILE A 175 -5.75 -3.39 -4.72
N GLY A 176 -4.44 -3.48 -4.96
CA GLY A 176 -3.73 -4.76 -5.03
C GLY A 176 -4.21 -5.65 -6.18
N ASN A 177 -4.17 -5.14 -7.42
CA ASN A 177 -4.66 -5.85 -8.61
C ASN A 177 -6.13 -6.30 -8.49
N ASN A 178 -6.97 -5.39 -8.01
CA ASN A 178 -8.42 -5.56 -7.81
C ASN A 178 -8.81 -6.61 -6.76
N THR A 179 -7.92 -6.97 -5.83
CA THR A 179 -8.23 -7.94 -4.76
C THR A 179 -9.02 -7.32 -3.61
N LEU A 180 -8.83 -6.02 -3.35
CA LEU A 180 -9.47 -5.30 -2.25
C LEU A 180 -10.27 -4.11 -2.77
N LYS A 181 -11.47 -3.92 -2.22
CA LYS A 181 -12.35 -2.78 -2.50
C LYS A 181 -12.39 -1.88 -1.26
N ALA A 182 -12.04 -0.61 -1.41
CA ALA A 182 -12.08 0.37 -0.35
C ALA A 182 -12.95 1.57 -0.74
N LYS A 183 -13.67 2.14 0.22
CA LYS A 183 -14.43 3.37 0.04
C LYS A 183 -13.73 4.50 0.78
N PHE A 184 -13.40 5.55 0.04
CA PHE A 184 -12.79 6.75 0.57
C PHE A 184 -13.77 7.91 0.46
N CYS A 185 -13.92 8.67 1.54
CA CYS A 185 -14.74 9.86 1.53
C CYS A 185 -13.94 11.06 2.01
N ASN A 186 -14.20 12.22 1.40
CA ASN A 186 -13.79 13.51 1.92
C ASN A 186 -15.05 14.21 2.44
N SER A 187 -14.97 14.76 3.65
CA SER A 187 -15.99 15.65 4.19
C SER A 187 -15.33 16.96 4.55
N LEU A 188 -15.95 18.06 4.14
CA LEU A 188 -15.53 19.40 4.48
C LEU A 188 -16.73 20.17 5.02
N SER A 189 -16.56 20.82 6.17
CA SER A 189 -17.45 21.89 6.59
C SER A 189 -16.67 23.18 6.82
N ALA A 190 -17.12 24.26 6.18
CA ALA A 190 -16.46 25.56 6.23
C ALA A 190 -16.35 26.13 7.65
N VAL A 191 -17.22 25.70 8.57
CA VAL A 191 -17.20 26.14 9.97
C VAL A 191 -16.24 25.31 10.83
N SER A 192 -16.05 24.02 10.55
CA SER A 192 -15.22 23.13 11.39
C SER A 192 -13.78 22.96 10.89
N ASP A 193 -13.53 23.12 9.59
CA ASP A 193 -12.22 22.87 9.00
C ASP A 193 -11.40 24.17 8.81
N ASP A 194 -11.07 24.84 9.92
CA ASP A 194 -10.32 26.11 9.97
C ASP A 194 -8.90 26.01 9.36
N LEU A 195 -8.35 24.78 9.26
CA LEU A 195 -7.06 24.48 8.64
C LEU A 195 -7.01 24.79 7.13
N PHE A 196 -8.12 24.66 6.40
CA PHE A 196 -8.16 24.94 4.96
C PHE A 196 -8.41 26.41 4.64
N ARG A 197 -9.02 27.15 5.57
CA ARG A 197 -9.26 28.60 5.46
C ARG A 197 -7.96 29.42 5.41
N LYS A 198 -6.86 28.86 5.94
CA LYS A 198 -5.50 29.42 5.85
C LYS A 198 -4.64 28.80 4.75
N SER A 199 -5.07 27.71 4.10
CA SER A 199 -4.36 27.18 2.95
C SER A 199 -4.68 28.06 1.74
N THR A 200 -3.71 28.89 1.35
CA THR A 200 -3.78 29.88 0.26
C THR A 200 -3.82 29.23 -1.13
N GLY A 201 -4.25 27.98 -1.24
CA GLY A 201 -4.35 27.29 -2.52
C GLY A 201 -5.40 27.94 -3.40
N GLN A 202 -5.05 28.22 -4.66
CA GLN A 202 -5.99 28.73 -5.67
C GLN A 202 -7.29 27.90 -5.75
N PHE A 203 -7.22 26.60 -5.47
CA PHE A 203 -8.36 25.70 -5.39
C PHE A 203 -9.44 26.18 -4.40
N TRP A 204 -9.07 26.48 -3.15
CA TRP A 204 -10.03 26.86 -2.11
C TRP A 204 -10.61 28.25 -2.34
N LEU A 205 -9.80 29.17 -2.87
CA LEU A 205 -10.27 30.50 -3.27
C LEU A 205 -11.29 30.41 -4.41
N SER A 206 -11.05 29.56 -5.42
CA SER A 206 -12.01 29.33 -6.50
C SER A 206 -13.29 28.68 -5.98
N ALA A 207 -13.19 27.63 -5.15
CA ALA A 207 -14.35 26.96 -4.56
C ALA A 207 -15.21 27.91 -3.72
N GLU A 208 -14.59 28.77 -2.91
CA GLU A 208 -15.31 29.78 -2.12
C GLU A 208 -16.00 30.81 -3.00
N ASN A 209 -15.33 31.30 -4.05
CA ASN A 209 -15.90 32.29 -4.98
C ASN A 209 -17.09 31.73 -5.78
N ILE A 210 -16.98 30.50 -6.28
CA ILE A 210 -18.07 29.79 -6.95
C ILE A 210 -19.28 29.71 -6.01
N TYR A 211 -19.01 29.47 -4.74
CA TYR A 211 -20.05 29.15 -3.77
C TYR A 211 -20.74 30.38 -3.18
N ARG A 212 -20.01 31.47 -2.93
CA ARG A 212 -20.61 32.79 -2.61
C ARG A 212 -21.55 33.28 -3.72
N GLY A 213 -21.45 32.73 -4.93
CA GLY A 213 -22.45 32.92 -5.98
C GLY A 213 -23.88 32.59 -5.54
N PHE A 214 -24.10 31.69 -4.59
CA PHE A 214 -25.44 31.37 -4.07
C PHE A 214 -26.13 32.53 -3.36
N ASP A 215 -25.37 33.44 -2.75
CA ASP A 215 -25.93 34.65 -2.13
C ASP A 215 -26.53 35.60 -3.17
N THR A 216 -26.11 35.51 -4.44
CA THR A 216 -26.67 36.30 -5.54
C THR A 216 -28.04 35.80 -6.00
N PHE A 217 -28.29 34.49 -5.87
CA PHE A 217 -29.58 33.88 -6.21
C PHE A 217 -30.58 33.98 -5.07
N HIS A 218 -30.12 34.05 -3.81
CA HIS A 218 -30.99 34.07 -2.64
C HIS A 218 -32.10 35.13 -2.74
N PRO A 219 -31.84 36.42 -3.07
CA PRO A 219 -32.89 37.44 -3.19
C PRO A 219 -33.93 37.14 -4.29
N GLN A 220 -33.58 36.31 -5.27
CA GLN A 220 -34.41 36.00 -6.45
C GLN A 220 -35.26 34.73 -6.25
N LEU A 221 -35.07 33.99 -5.14
CA LEU A 221 -35.80 32.77 -4.81
C LEU A 221 -37.22 33.07 -4.26
N ALA A 222 -38.01 33.80 -5.05
CA ALA A 222 -39.45 33.92 -4.83
C ALA A 222 -40.17 32.84 -5.63
N ILE A 223 -40.75 31.86 -4.94
CA ILE A 223 -41.29 30.64 -5.57
C ILE A 223 -42.79 30.58 -5.32
N PRO A 224 -43.62 30.76 -6.36
CA PRO A 224 -45.05 30.52 -6.25
C PRO A 224 -45.29 29.01 -6.12
N LEU A 225 -45.88 28.58 -5.00
CA LEU A 225 -45.96 27.16 -4.66
C LEU A 225 -46.92 26.38 -5.59
N TYR A 226 -47.84 27.07 -6.27
CA TYR A 226 -48.71 26.48 -7.30
C TYR A 226 -47.96 26.00 -8.55
N LYS A 227 -46.71 26.46 -8.76
CA LYS A 227 -45.87 26.03 -9.86
C LYS A 227 -45.11 24.73 -9.57
N LEU A 228 -45.08 24.27 -8.33
CA LEU A 228 -44.45 23.00 -7.95
C LEU A 228 -45.49 21.90 -7.91
N PRO A 229 -45.22 20.66 -8.32
CA PRO A 229 -46.17 19.56 -8.19
C PRO A 229 -46.47 19.25 -6.71
N LEU A 230 -47.64 18.67 -6.40
CA LEU A 230 -47.99 18.33 -5.01
C LEU A 230 -47.02 17.31 -4.40
N SER A 231 -46.48 16.41 -5.23
CA SER A 231 -45.43 15.47 -4.85
C SER A 231 -44.10 16.12 -4.45
N ALA A 232 -43.93 17.43 -4.65
CA ALA A 232 -42.74 18.16 -4.20
C ALA A 232 -42.70 18.37 -2.68
N PHE A 233 -43.84 18.23 -2.00
CA PHE A 233 -43.97 18.47 -0.57
C PHE A 233 -43.85 17.17 0.24
N PRO A 234 -42.95 17.07 1.23
CA PRO A 234 -42.97 16.05 2.26
C PRO A 234 -43.92 16.49 3.41
N PRO A 235 -44.53 15.56 4.18
CA PRO A 235 -44.41 14.09 4.17
C PRO A 235 -45.57 13.41 3.41
N ASN A 236 -45.27 12.42 2.56
CA ASN A 236 -46.22 11.53 1.87
C ASN A 236 -47.32 12.19 1.00
N TYR A 237 -47.12 13.43 0.53
CA TYR A 237 -48.08 14.05 -0.38
C TYR A 237 -48.13 13.31 -1.71
N THR A 238 -49.29 12.73 -1.98
CA THR A 238 -49.63 12.20 -3.30
C THR A 238 -50.39 13.28 -4.08
N GLU A 239 -50.44 13.16 -5.41
CA GLU A 239 -51.15 14.12 -6.26
C GLU A 239 -52.66 14.22 -5.99
N PHE A 240 -53.20 13.32 -5.17
CA PHE A 240 -54.63 13.22 -4.85
C PHE A 240 -55.02 13.79 -3.49
N GLN A 241 -54.06 14.33 -2.73
CA GLN A 241 -54.31 14.88 -1.40
C GLN A 241 -54.66 16.38 -1.43
N GLU A 242 -55.33 16.83 -0.37
CA GLU A 242 -55.76 18.22 -0.22
C GLU A 242 -54.56 19.16 -0.04
N ASP A 243 -54.62 20.32 -0.69
CA ASP A 243 -53.48 21.23 -0.83
C ASP A 243 -53.28 22.12 0.40
N TYR A 244 -52.81 21.53 1.50
CA TYR A 244 -52.62 22.25 2.77
C TYR A 244 -51.55 23.35 2.67
N TYR A 245 -50.42 23.07 2.02
CA TYR A 245 -49.25 23.94 2.04
C TYR A 245 -49.39 25.15 1.12
N ARG A 246 -49.97 24.99 -0.08
CA ARG A 246 -50.16 26.14 -0.98
C ARG A 246 -51.23 27.10 -0.46
N SER A 247 -52.23 26.60 0.25
CA SER A 247 -53.24 27.43 0.92
C SER A 247 -52.69 28.17 2.13
N TYR A 248 -51.82 27.52 2.92
CA TYR A 248 -51.18 28.13 4.09
C TYR A 248 -50.17 29.23 3.70
N LYS A 249 -49.38 28.99 2.66
CA LYS A 249 -48.38 29.92 2.16
C LYS A 249 -48.41 29.84 0.64
N PRO A 250 -48.88 30.84 -0.11
CA PRO A 250 -48.98 30.74 -1.57
C PRO A 250 -47.63 30.97 -2.28
N THR A 251 -46.71 31.68 -1.62
CA THR A 251 -45.38 32.02 -2.15
C THR A 251 -44.31 31.82 -1.08
N ILE A 252 -43.23 31.14 -1.42
CA ILE A 252 -42.00 31.08 -0.62
C ILE A 252 -41.20 32.34 -0.94
N SER A 253 -40.86 33.11 0.08
CA SER A 253 -39.90 34.20 -0.02
C SER A 253 -38.48 33.71 0.27
N PRO A 254 -37.43 34.42 -0.19
CA PRO A 254 -36.05 34.08 0.13
C PRO A 254 -35.79 33.77 1.61
N ARG A 255 -36.33 34.61 2.50
CA ARG A 255 -36.14 34.49 3.96
C ARG A 255 -36.73 33.22 4.56
N ASP A 256 -37.62 32.56 3.84
CA ASP A 256 -38.23 31.32 4.27
C ASP A 256 -37.33 30.12 4.00
N ILE A 257 -36.34 30.25 3.12
CA ILE A 257 -35.43 29.16 2.73
C ILE A 257 -34.26 29.14 3.71
N SER A 258 -34.12 28.04 4.45
CA SER A 258 -33.03 27.86 5.42
C SER A 258 -31.84 27.13 4.82
N GLU A 259 -32.10 26.17 3.94
CA GLU A 259 -31.07 25.31 3.36
C GLU A 259 -31.40 24.96 1.91
N MET A 260 -30.37 24.71 1.11
CA MET A 260 -30.49 23.93 -0.12
C MET A 260 -29.44 22.82 -0.16
N GLY A 261 -29.77 21.73 -0.82
CA GLY A 261 -28.83 20.63 -1.00
C GLY A 261 -29.02 19.92 -2.33
N MET A 262 -27.91 19.47 -2.88
CA MET A 262 -27.89 18.62 -4.06
C MET A 262 -27.00 17.40 -3.82
N TRP A 263 -27.54 16.24 -4.16
CA TRP A 263 -26.86 14.96 -4.18
C TRP A 263 -26.78 14.50 -5.62
N LEU A 264 -25.61 14.00 -5.99
CA LEU A 264 -25.39 13.32 -7.25
C LEU A 264 -24.76 11.98 -6.89
N GLY A 265 -25.51 10.91 -7.12
CA GLY A 265 -25.12 9.54 -6.79
C GLY A 265 -25.90 8.52 -7.61
N GLY A 266 -25.61 7.24 -7.45
CA GLY A 266 -26.09 6.21 -8.40
C GLY A 266 -25.31 6.20 -9.71
N LEU A 267 -24.13 6.83 -9.73
CA LEU A 267 -23.25 6.92 -10.89
C LEU A 267 -21.82 6.59 -10.49
N SER A 268 -20.98 6.26 -11.46
CA SER A 268 -19.54 6.08 -11.29
C SER A 268 -18.81 6.90 -12.34
N LEU A 269 -17.98 7.85 -11.91
CA LEU A 269 -17.14 8.67 -12.76
C LEU A 269 -15.70 8.16 -12.71
N ILE A 270 -15.15 7.87 -13.89
CA ILE A 270 -13.71 7.69 -14.09
C ILE A 270 -13.19 8.96 -14.75
N PRO A 271 -12.25 9.69 -14.12
CA PRO A 271 -11.73 10.94 -14.69
C PRO A 271 -10.94 10.65 -15.97
N ALA A 272 -10.84 11.64 -16.85
CA ALA A 272 -9.96 11.62 -18.00
C ALA A 272 -8.50 11.53 -17.55
N THR A 273 -7.63 11.02 -18.42
CA THR A 273 -6.19 10.90 -18.13
C THR A 273 -5.50 12.24 -17.90
N GLN A 274 -6.07 13.32 -18.45
CA GLN A 274 -5.66 14.69 -18.21
C GLN A 274 -6.93 15.53 -18.10
N LEU A 275 -7.16 16.14 -16.94
CA LEU A 275 -8.18 17.17 -16.82
C LEU A 275 -7.75 18.38 -17.66
N SER A 276 -8.62 18.82 -18.55
CA SER A 276 -8.46 20.15 -19.13
C SER A 276 -8.73 21.17 -18.02
N ARG A 277 -7.80 22.11 -17.78
CA ARG A 277 -8.03 23.20 -16.83
C ARG A 277 -9.27 23.96 -17.29
N TYR A 278 -10.37 23.76 -16.58
CA TYR A 278 -11.57 24.53 -16.79
C TYR A 278 -11.87 25.30 -15.52
N ASP A 279 -11.78 26.62 -15.63
CA ASP A 279 -12.36 27.49 -14.64
C ASP A 279 -13.87 27.49 -14.86
N ILE A 280 -14.65 27.26 -13.80
CA ILE A 280 -16.07 27.54 -13.87
C ILE A 280 -16.21 29.04 -14.15
N LYS A 281 -16.79 29.38 -15.31
CA LYS A 281 -17.06 30.78 -15.65
C LYS A 281 -18.27 31.25 -14.83
N PHE A 282 -18.17 32.45 -14.27
CA PHE A 282 -19.27 33.12 -13.57
C PHE A 282 -19.81 34.29 -14.40
N PRO A 283 -21.13 34.36 -14.62
CA PRO A 283 -22.19 33.44 -14.15
C PRO A 283 -22.09 32.06 -14.84
N PRO A 284 -22.59 30.98 -14.19
CA PRO A 284 -22.60 29.66 -14.79
C PRO A 284 -23.31 29.69 -16.14
N GLN A 285 -22.80 28.95 -17.11
CA GLN A 285 -23.54 28.72 -18.34
C GLN A 285 -24.85 27.95 -18.04
N PRO A 286 -25.88 28.06 -18.88
CA PRO A 286 -27.19 27.43 -18.64
C PRO A 286 -27.15 25.90 -18.49
N LEU A 287 -26.07 25.28 -18.94
CA LEU A 287 -25.82 23.86 -18.83
C LEU A 287 -24.49 23.64 -18.12
N PRO A 288 -24.40 22.66 -17.20
CA PRO A 288 -23.14 22.29 -16.59
C PRO A 288 -22.15 21.86 -17.68
N PRO A 289 -20.84 22.08 -17.46
CA PRO A 289 -19.82 21.63 -18.39
C PRO A 289 -19.92 20.11 -18.60
N PRO A 290 -19.53 19.61 -19.78
CA PRO A 290 -19.52 18.18 -20.03
C PRO A 290 -18.54 17.47 -19.09
N PRO A 291 -18.79 16.20 -18.74
CA PRO A 291 -17.88 15.43 -17.89
C PRO A 291 -16.48 15.34 -18.46
N GLN A 292 -15.48 15.60 -17.61
CA GLN A 292 -14.08 15.40 -17.96
C GLN A 292 -13.65 13.96 -17.73
N GLY A 293 -14.39 13.02 -18.31
CA GLY A 293 -14.20 11.60 -18.08
C GLY A 293 -15.35 10.77 -18.61
N THR A 294 -15.45 9.55 -18.11
CA THR A 294 -16.51 8.61 -18.50
C THR A 294 -17.41 8.35 -17.30
N ILE A 295 -18.72 8.59 -17.50
CA ILE A 295 -19.76 8.31 -16.51
C ILE A 295 -20.39 6.95 -16.83
N PHE A 296 -20.55 6.14 -15.80
CA PHE A 296 -21.24 4.86 -15.85
C PHE A 296 -22.42 4.88 -14.89
N MET A 297 -23.52 4.26 -15.31
CA MET A 297 -24.70 3.99 -14.48
C MET A 297 -24.86 2.46 -14.38
N ASP A 298 -25.48 1.96 -13.30
CA ASP A 298 -25.63 0.53 -12.98
C ASP A 298 -26.36 -0.32 -14.07
N ASN A 299 -26.83 0.29 -15.17
CA ASN A 299 -27.45 -0.36 -16.32
C ASN A 299 -26.68 -0.21 -17.65
N SER A 300 -25.35 0.00 -17.62
CA SER A 300 -24.47 0.12 -18.81
C SER A 300 -24.77 1.30 -19.77
N THR A 301 -25.79 2.11 -19.51
CA THR A 301 -26.02 3.35 -20.24
C THR A 301 -24.96 4.37 -19.84
N GLN A 302 -24.18 4.86 -20.80
CA GLN A 302 -23.29 6.00 -20.62
C GLN A 302 -24.10 7.28 -20.84
N PRO A 303 -24.48 8.02 -19.77
CA PRO A 303 -25.17 9.29 -19.95
C PRO A 303 -24.23 10.28 -20.64
N THR A 304 -24.81 11.07 -21.55
CA THR A 304 -24.08 12.10 -22.32
C THR A 304 -23.80 13.36 -21.51
N SER A 305 -24.55 13.60 -20.43
CA SER A 305 -24.38 14.74 -19.55
C SER A 305 -24.63 14.38 -18.08
N PHE A 306 -24.14 15.22 -17.17
CA PHE A 306 -24.45 15.08 -15.74
C PHE A 306 -25.91 15.33 -15.41
N PHE A 307 -26.62 16.12 -16.23
CA PHE A 307 -28.06 16.27 -16.08
C PHE A 307 -28.78 14.95 -16.40
N ASP A 308 -28.40 14.25 -17.48
CA ASP A 308 -28.95 12.93 -17.81
C ASP A 308 -28.64 11.92 -16.71
N ALA A 309 -27.43 11.96 -16.14
CA ALA A 309 -27.02 11.11 -15.03
C ALA A 309 -27.84 11.39 -13.75
N PHE A 310 -28.00 12.66 -13.38
CA PHE A 310 -28.85 13.10 -12.27
C PHE A 310 -30.28 12.57 -12.48
N ASN A 311 -30.83 12.80 -13.67
CA ASN A 311 -32.18 12.44 -14.01
C ASN A 311 -32.46 10.92 -14.05
N THR A 312 -31.44 10.13 -14.39
CA THR A 312 -31.55 8.66 -14.40
C THR A 312 -31.49 8.09 -12.98
N SER A 313 -30.70 8.71 -12.10
CA SER A 313 -30.55 8.30 -10.69
C SER A 313 -31.61 8.91 -9.75
N TYR A 314 -32.27 9.99 -10.17
CA TYR A 314 -33.36 10.63 -9.46
C TYR A 314 -34.59 9.69 -9.46
N HIS A 315 -34.89 9.09 -8.30
CA HIS A 315 -35.95 8.08 -8.04
C HIS A 315 -35.73 6.63 -8.51
N THR A 316 -34.55 6.24 -9.03
CA THR A 316 -34.27 4.80 -9.07
C THR A 316 -34.25 4.28 -7.63
N SER A 317 -34.83 3.10 -7.37
CA SER A 317 -34.70 2.45 -6.06
C SER A 317 -33.24 2.06 -5.89
N CYS A 318 -32.39 2.98 -5.45
CA CYS A 318 -30.99 2.75 -5.18
C CYS A 318 -30.92 1.85 -3.94
N GLN A 319 -31.09 0.54 -4.14
CA GLN A 319 -31.28 -0.42 -3.05
C GLN A 319 -30.08 -0.49 -2.09
N ASN A 320 -28.92 0.08 -2.44
CA ASN A 320 -27.73 0.20 -1.59
C ASN A 320 -26.81 1.40 -1.97
N GLN A 321 -27.27 2.35 -2.77
CA GLN A 321 -26.47 3.51 -3.21
C GLN A 321 -27.19 4.83 -2.87
N PHE A 322 -26.46 5.91 -2.68
CA PHE A 322 -27.07 7.23 -2.50
C PHE A 322 -27.62 7.72 -3.85
N CYS A 323 -28.93 7.94 -3.97
CA CYS A 323 -29.52 8.47 -5.20
C CYS A 323 -29.22 9.96 -5.39
N SER A 324 -29.34 10.42 -6.64
CA SER A 324 -29.36 11.85 -6.91
C SER A 324 -30.64 12.50 -6.42
N PHE A 325 -30.52 13.71 -5.90
CA PHE A 325 -31.63 14.46 -5.33
C PHE A 325 -31.33 15.96 -5.31
N PHE A 326 -32.36 16.78 -5.38
CA PHE A 326 -32.25 18.23 -5.20
C PHE A 326 -33.36 18.68 -4.25
N ARG A 327 -32.98 19.41 -3.19
CA ARG A 327 -33.91 19.86 -2.17
C ARG A 327 -33.65 21.30 -1.75
N ILE A 328 -34.72 21.96 -1.35
CA ILE A 328 -34.69 23.21 -0.58
C ILE A 328 -35.42 22.96 0.74
N THR A 329 -34.95 23.53 1.84
CA THR A 329 -35.62 23.43 3.14
C THR A 329 -36.26 24.77 3.44
N VAL A 330 -37.57 24.75 3.71
CA VAL A 330 -38.38 25.94 3.94
C VAL A 330 -38.94 25.94 5.35
N ASN A 331 -38.70 27.03 6.07
CA ASN A 331 -39.20 27.25 7.41
C ASN A 331 -40.74 27.23 7.42
N GLY A 332 -41.31 26.34 8.25
CA GLY A 332 -42.76 26.15 8.38
C GLY A 332 -43.39 25.18 7.38
N ILE A 333 -42.64 24.66 6.39
CA ILE A 333 -43.10 23.60 5.47
C ILE A 333 -42.26 22.34 5.68
N GLY A 334 -40.94 22.47 5.66
CA GLY A 334 -39.99 21.36 5.69
C GLY A 334 -39.13 21.29 4.42
N PRO A 335 -38.49 20.15 4.12
CA PRO A 335 -37.81 19.96 2.84
C PRO A 335 -38.82 20.09 1.70
N ILE A 336 -38.41 20.47 0.51
CA ILE A 336 -39.21 20.50 -0.71
C ILE A 336 -38.32 19.97 -1.81
N VAL A 337 -38.89 19.11 -2.65
CA VAL A 337 -38.20 18.41 -3.72
C VAL A 337 -38.78 18.91 -5.04
N PRO A 338 -38.18 19.91 -5.69
CA PRO A 338 -38.87 20.67 -6.74
C PRO A 338 -39.40 19.85 -7.93
N PHE A 339 -38.74 18.73 -8.26
CA PHE A 339 -39.17 17.86 -9.35
C PHE A 339 -40.24 16.82 -8.95
N GLY A 340 -40.61 16.74 -7.66
CA GLY A 340 -41.66 15.81 -7.20
C GLY A 340 -41.37 14.34 -7.53
N SER A 341 -42.43 13.54 -7.73
CA SER A 341 -42.38 12.12 -8.12
C SER A 341 -42.49 11.87 -9.63
N HIS A 342 -42.81 12.91 -10.41
CA HIS A 342 -43.06 12.82 -11.85
C HIS A 342 -42.40 13.95 -12.64
N ASP A 343 -41.93 13.54 -13.81
CA ASP A 343 -41.43 14.30 -14.96
C ASP A 343 -40.23 15.24 -14.78
N LYS A 344 -39.34 15.11 -15.76
CA LYS A 344 -37.88 15.19 -15.58
C LYS A 344 -37.25 16.42 -16.20
N THR A 345 -38.07 17.40 -16.56
CA THR A 345 -37.65 18.52 -17.40
C THR A 345 -37.45 19.77 -16.55
N LEU A 346 -36.32 20.45 -16.74
CA LEU A 346 -36.01 21.73 -16.08
C LEU A 346 -37.06 22.83 -16.32
N GLY A 347 -37.89 22.69 -17.36
CA GLY A 347 -38.96 23.62 -17.68
C GLY A 347 -40.20 23.51 -16.80
N THR A 348 -40.35 22.46 -15.99
CA THR A 348 -41.50 22.31 -15.07
C THR A 348 -41.32 23.06 -13.77
N ILE A 349 -40.10 23.46 -13.42
CA ILE A 349 -39.80 24.21 -12.19
C ILE A 349 -39.62 25.71 -12.48
N PRO A 350 -39.93 26.59 -11.50
CA PRO A 350 -39.68 28.03 -11.62
C PRO A 350 -38.24 28.38 -12.01
N GLU A 351 -38.06 29.43 -12.82
CA GLU A 351 -36.77 29.86 -13.36
C GLU A 351 -35.69 30.10 -12.28
N ALA A 352 -36.08 30.67 -11.13
CA ALA A 352 -35.20 30.87 -10.00
C ALA A 352 -34.66 29.53 -9.44
N LEU A 353 -35.51 28.50 -9.38
CA LEU A 353 -35.10 27.15 -8.95
C LEU A 353 -34.27 26.44 -10.01
N SER A 354 -34.60 26.61 -11.29
CA SER A 354 -33.80 26.09 -12.40
C SER A 354 -32.38 26.67 -12.40
N SER A 355 -32.25 27.97 -12.15
CA SER A 355 -30.97 28.66 -12.02
C SER A 355 -30.14 28.11 -10.85
N VAL A 356 -30.76 27.96 -9.67
CA VAL A 356 -30.08 27.41 -8.48
C VAL A 356 -29.70 25.95 -8.67
N PHE A 357 -30.56 25.16 -9.31
CA PHE A 357 -30.27 23.78 -9.68
C PHE A 357 -29.04 23.72 -10.60
N ASN A 358 -29.01 24.50 -11.68
CA ASN A 358 -27.89 24.50 -12.63
C ASN A 358 -26.58 24.94 -11.99
N HIS A 359 -26.62 25.95 -11.11
CA HIS A 359 -25.44 26.37 -10.34
C HIS A 359 -24.95 25.27 -9.40
N SER A 360 -25.87 24.64 -8.66
CA SER A 360 -25.55 23.52 -7.74
C SER A 360 -24.97 22.32 -8.48
N LEU A 361 -25.55 21.97 -9.62
CA LEU A 361 -25.09 20.85 -10.44
C LEU A 361 -23.70 21.15 -11.02
N SER A 362 -23.50 22.36 -11.54
CA SER A 362 -22.19 22.78 -12.08
C SER A 362 -21.09 22.73 -11.03
N PHE A 363 -21.39 23.16 -9.80
CA PHE A 363 -20.44 23.06 -8.69
C PHE A 363 -20.15 21.59 -8.33
N ASN A 364 -21.18 20.76 -8.17
CA ASN A 364 -21.02 19.34 -7.83
C ASN A 364 -20.20 18.60 -8.89
N VAL A 365 -20.43 18.89 -10.16
CA VAL A 365 -19.67 18.34 -11.28
C VAL A 365 -18.20 18.72 -11.20
N TRP A 366 -17.92 20.01 -11.03
CA TRP A 366 -16.56 20.52 -10.98
C TRP A 366 -15.75 19.93 -9.82
N ILE A 367 -16.33 19.92 -8.62
CA ILE A 367 -15.63 19.36 -7.45
C ILE A 367 -15.49 17.84 -7.57
N MET A 368 -16.46 17.15 -8.19
CA MET A 368 -16.39 15.71 -8.42
C MET A 368 -15.30 15.33 -9.42
N ASP A 369 -15.11 16.10 -10.50
CA ASP A 369 -14.00 15.90 -11.44
C ASP A 369 -12.63 16.05 -10.74
N LEU A 370 -12.48 17.11 -9.92
CA LEU A 370 -11.24 17.37 -9.18
C LEU A 370 -10.95 16.30 -8.12
N ALA A 371 -11.98 15.88 -7.39
CA ALA A 371 -11.87 14.81 -6.40
C ALA A 371 -11.58 13.46 -7.07
N ALA A 372 -12.15 13.20 -8.25
CA ALA A 372 -11.86 12.00 -9.02
C ALA A 372 -10.40 11.96 -9.49
N ASP A 373 -9.84 13.07 -9.99
CA ASP A 373 -8.43 13.19 -10.38
C ASP A 373 -7.46 13.05 -9.20
N ASP A 374 -7.83 13.58 -8.02
CA ASP A 374 -7.03 13.42 -6.81
C ASP A 374 -7.02 11.96 -6.30
N LEU A 375 -8.05 11.17 -6.57
CA LEU A 375 -8.11 9.75 -6.20
C LEU A 375 -7.49 8.82 -7.25
N HIS A 376 -7.84 9.01 -8.52
CA HIS A 376 -7.61 8.01 -9.57
C HIS A 376 -6.14 7.94 -9.96
N ARG A 377 -5.58 6.72 -10.00
CA ARG A 377 -4.17 6.45 -10.34
C ARG A 377 -3.16 7.18 -9.46
N LYS A 378 -3.53 7.49 -8.22
CA LYS A 378 -2.61 8.00 -7.19
C LYS A 378 -2.14 6.88 -6.26
N THR A 379 -1.32 7.22 -5.29
CA THR A 379 -0.98 6.34 -4.15
C THR A 379 -1.42 7.01 -2.86
N ILE A 380 -1.64 6.22 -1.82
CA ILE A 380 -2.01 6.74 -0.49
C ILE A 380 -0.73 7.24 0.18
N GLY A 381 -0.75 8.48 0.66
CA GLY A 381 0.32 9.06 1.45
C GLY A 381 0.43 8.34 2.79
N ALA A 382 1.33 7.37 2.87
CA ALA A 382 1.60 6.57 4.06
C ALA A 382 3.09 6.59 4.39
N THR A 383 3.41 6.41 5.67
CA THR A 383 4.78 6.25 6.15
C THR A 383 5.06 4.78 6.44
N TYR A 384 6.18 4.30 5.94
CA TYR A 384 6.61 2.92 6.07
C TYR A 384 7.83 2.85 6.98
N LEU A 385 7.85 1.85 7.86
CA LEU A 385 9.05 1.51 8.63
C LEU A 385 9.90 0.56 7.79
N CYS A 386 11.07 1.02 7.38
CA CYS A 386 12.00 0.29 6.54
C CYS A 386 13.25 -0.09 7.33
N THR A 387 13.85 -1.22 6.97
CA THR A 387 15.12 -1.68 7.54
C THR A 387 16.13 -1.86 6.41
N LYS A 388 17.26 -1.18 6.55
CA LYS A 388 18.43 -1.35 5.70
C LYS A 388 19.35 -2.37 6.35
N THR A 389 19.73 -3.39 5.60
CA THR A 389 20.64 -4.45 6.03
C THR A 389 21.92 -4.43 5.21
N THR A 390 23.06 -4.36 5.89
CA THR A 390 24.40 -4.35 5.27
C THR A 390 25.30 -5.37 5.94
N LYS A 391 26.17 -6.02 5.17
CA LYS A 391 27.17 -6.95 5.71
C LYS A 391 28.44 -6.19 6.05
N VAL A 392 28.67 -5.97 7.34
CA VAL A 392 29.82 -5.22 7.86
C VAL A 392 30.79 -6.16 8.55
N TRP A 393 32.09 -5.88 8.44
CA TRP A 393 33.11 -6.62 9.17
C TRP A 393 32.98 -6.37 10.67
N LEU A 394 33.10 -7.44 11.46
CA LEU A 394 33.20 -7.33 12.91
C LEU A 394 34.49 -6.60 13.30
N PRO A 395 34.53 -5.97 14.49
CA PRO A 395 35.78 -5.45 15.04
C PRO A 395 36.86 -6.53 15.08
N VAL A 396 38.12 -6.17 14.78
CA VAL A 396 39.24 -7.11 14.64
C VAL A 396 39.36 -8.08 15.83
N LEU A 397 39.23 -7.58 17.06
CA LEU A 397 39.29 -8.41 18.27
C LEU A 397 38.15 -9.43 18.36
N LYS A 398 36.94 -9.09 17.89
CA LYS A 398 35.81 -10.03 17.84
C LYS A 398 36.01 -11.07 16.75
N ILE A 399 36.54 -10.68 15.58
CA ILE A 399 36.91 -11.64 14.52
C ILE A 399 37.90 -12.65 15.08
N LEU A 400 38.98 -12.19 15.71
CA LEU A 400 40.00 -13.06 16.30
C LEU A 400 39.40 -14.01 17.36
N SER A 401 38.59 -13.48 18.28
CA SER A 401 37.96 -14.30 19.33
C SER A 401 37.02 -15.38 18.78
N VAL A 402 36.10 -15.01 17.89
CA VAL A 402 35.13 -15.93 17.29
C VAL A 402 35.82 -16.97 16.40
N THR A 403 36.82 -16.56 15.62
CA THR A 403 37.57 -17.47 14.75
C THR A 403 38.48 -18.40 15.53
N MET A 404 39.17 -17.94 16.58
CA MET A 404 40.00 -18.81 17.43
C MET A 404 39.14 -19.81 18.21
N GLY A 405 38.02 -19.38 18.78
CA GLY A 405 37.10 -20.26 19.50
C GLY A 405 36.51 -21.37 18.61
N SER A 406 36.00 -20.99 17.44
CA SER A 406 35.41 -21.94 16.48
C SER A 406 36.45 -22.85 15.84
N SER A 407 37.66 -22.33 15.55
CA SER A 407 38.74 -23.13 14.95
C SER A 407 39.35 -24.11 15.94
N ALA A 408 39.45 -23.77 17.23
CA ALA A 408 40.09 -24.63 18.24
C ALA A 408 39.37 -25.97 18.40
N GLY A 409 38.03 -25.98 18.42
CA GLY A 409 37.24 -27.22 18.55
C GLY A 409 37.41 -28.15 17.35
N VAL A 410 37.29 -27.61 16.13
CA VAL A 410 37.42 -28.38 14.88
C VAL A 410 38.86 -28.82 14.65
N PHE A 411 39.84 -27.96 14.95
CA PHE A 411 41.26 -28.28 14.88
C PHE A 411 41.64 -29.40 15.86
N SER A 412 41.13 -29.39 17.09
CA SER A 412 41.38 -30.47 18.06
C SER A 412 40.89 -31.82 17.53
N ALA A 413 39.69 -31.87 16.93
CA ALA A 413 39.16 -33.08 16.31
C ALA A 413 40.01 -33.54 15.11
N ILE A 414 40.36 -32.64 14.19
CA ILE A 414 41.13 -32.99 12.98
C ILE A 414 42.57 -33.38 13.32
N SER A 415 43.22 -32.65 14.23
CA SER A 415 44.60 -32.94 14.63
C SER A 415 44.71 -34.28 15.37
N SER A 416 43.85 -34.52 16.37
CA SER A 416 43.88 -35.75 17.16
C SER A 416 43.45 -36.98 16.37
N TYR A 417 42.48 -36.85 15.47
CA TYR A 417 41.90 -38.00 14.78
C TYR A 417 42.52 -38.25 13.41
N VAL A 418 42.61 -37.21 12.57
CA VAL A 418 43.02 -37.38 11.17
C VAL A 418 44.54 -37.35 11.07
N ILE A 419 45.18 -36.29 11.56
CA ILE A 419 46.63 -36.11 11.37
C ILE A 419 47.41 -37.19 12.12
N VAL A 420 47.06 -37.47 13.38
CA VAL A 420 47.75 -38.49 14.18
C VAL A 420 47.49 -39.91 13.68
N ALA A 421 46.26 -40.26 13.27
CA ALA A 421 45.98 -41.60 12.74
C ALA A 421 46.63 -41.85 11.38
N PHE A 422 46.60 -40.86 10.47
CA PHE A 422 47.30 -40.96 9.18
C PHE A 422 48.82 -41.04 9.37
N ALA A 423 49.40 -40.26 10.29
CA ALA A 423 50.83 -40.34 10.60
C ALA A 423 51.22 -41.74 11.13
N ARG A 424 50.39 -42.36 11.97
CA ARG A 424 50.62 -43.74 12.44
C ARG A 424 50.46 -44.79 11.35
N GLN A 425 49.46 -44.65 10.48
CA GLN A 425 49.28 -45.56 9.35
C GLN A 425 50.46 -45.48 8.37
N TYR A 426 50.98 -44.27 8.14
CA TYR A 426 52.17 -44.04 7.34
C TYR A 426 53.43 -44.63 7.98
N ASP A 427 53.59 -44.52 9.30
CA ASP A 427 54.71 -45.14 10.04
C ASP A 427 54.67 -46.67 9.91
N ARG A 428 53.49 -47.29 10.12
CA ARG A 428 53.30 -48.75 10.03
C ARG A 428 53.51 -49.31 8.63
N ARG A 429 53.00 -48.65 7.58
CA ARG A 429 53.12 -49.16 6.19
C ARG A 429 54.57 -49.29 5.73
N LYS A 430 55.46 -48.40 6.18
CA LYS A 430 56.89 -48.48 5.84
C LYS A 430 57.69 -49.44 6.72
N GLU A 431 57.21 -49.73 7.93
CA GLU A 431 57.77 -50.77 8.80
C GLU A 431 57.49 -52.16 8.23
N ASN A 432 56.24 -52.42 7.80
CA ASN A 432 55.90 -53.67 7.12
C ASN A 432 56.69 -53.85 5.82
N GLN A 433 56.88 -52.78 5.01
CA GLN A 433 57.75 -52.86 3.83
C GLN A 433 59.21 -53.20 4.14
N LYS A 434 59.75 -52.76 5.30
CA LYS A 434 61.11 -53.12 5.72
C LYS A 434 61.20 -54.55 6.25
N ILE A 435 60.17 -55.02 6.96
CA ILE A 435 60.10 -56.39 7.48
C ILE A 435 59.93 -57.37 6.31
N ASP A 436 59.08 -57.06 5.33
CA ASP A 436 58.90 -57.89 4.13
C ASP A 436 60.21 -57.97 3.33
N GLN A 437 60.93 -56.84 3.15
CA GLN A 437 62.25 -56.85 2.50
C GLN A 437 63.29 -57.70 3.25
N ALA A 438 63.34 -57.62 4.59
CA ALA A 438 64.25 -58.42 5.42
C ALA A 438 63.88 -59.91 5.47
N THR A 439 62.59 -60.23 5.34
CA THR A 439 62.08 -61.61 5.27
C THR A 439 62.38 -62.23 3.90
N GLN A 440 62.25 -61.45 2.82
CA GLN A 440 62.67 -61.85 1.47
C GLN A 440 64.17 -62.16 1.42
N THR A 441 65.03 -61.31 2.02
CA THR A 441 66.49 -61.55 2.04
C THR A 441 66.88 -62.81 2.83
N LYS A 442 66.10 -63.16 3.87
CA LYS A 442 66.28 -64.39 4.65
C LYS A 442 65.86 -65.64 3.90
N ILE A 443 64.82 -65.57 3.08
CA ILE A 443 64.37 -66.67 2.22
C ILE A 443 65.42 -66.92 1.12
N ASP A 444 65.94 -65.87 0.49
CA ASP A 444 66.99 -65.98 -0.54
C ASP A 444 68.31 -66.57 0.01
N THR A 445 68.60 -66.40 1.31
CA THR A 445 69.77 -67.02 1.96
C THR A 445 69.54 -68.48 2.36
N LEU A 446 68.29 -68.90 2.59
CA LEU A 446 67.93 -70.30 2.88
C LEU A 446 67.89 -71.16 1.61
N ASP A 447 67.48 -70.59 0.46
CA ASP A 447 67.53 -71.31 -0.83
C ASP A 447 68.97 -71.59 -1.28
N ASN A 448 69.92 -70.70 -0.97
CA ASN A 448 71.35 -70.92 -1.27
C ASN A 448 72.03 -71.97 -0.38
N GLN A 449 71.41 -72.43 0.72
CA GLN A 449 71.95 -73.50 1.56
C GLN A 449 71.49 -74.91 1.15
N ASN A 450 70.51 -75.03 0.24
CA ASN A 450 69.97 -76.32 -0.21
C ASN A 450 70.56 -76.81 -1.55
N VAL A 451 71.60 -76.17 -2.09
CA VAL A 451 72.21 -76.54 -3.39
C VAL A 451 73.45 -77.45 -3.24
N ASP A 452 73.97 -77.67 -2.03
CA ASP A 452 75.13 -78.55 -1.77
C ASP A 452 74.74 -79.93 -1.20
N ILE A 453 73.82 -80.66 -1.83
CA ILE A 453 73.73 -82.14 -1.74
C ILE A 453 73.21 -82.70 -3.07
N VAL A 454 74.12 -83.09 -3.96
CA VAL A 454 74.32 -84.41 -4.62
C VAL A 454 75.55 -84.29 -5.52
#